data_AF-A0A9D2M5V4-F1
#
_entry.id   AF-A0A9D2M5V4-F1
#
_cell.length_a   1.000
_cell.length_b   1.000
_cell.length_c   1.000
_cell.angle_alpha   90.00
_cell.angle_beta   90.00
_cell.angle_gamma   90.00
#
_symmetry.space_group_name_H-M   'P 1'
#
loop_
_entity.id
_entity.type
_entity.pdbx_description
1 polymer ?
#
loop_
_entity_poly.entity_id
_entity_poly.type
_entity_poly.pdbx_seq_one_letter_code
_entity_poly.pdbx_strand_id
1 'polypeptide(L)'
;APSLAADVANLRYKQEAGASHLLTQLFFDNGKFYRFLNLARRAGVTLPVSAGVMPIVRRSQIERTVALSSASLPSAFTRMIARWQDDPESLRKAGIEYAVNQLRDLIEGGADGIHLYAMNDAAVAAAVYDGVRDLLEG
;
A
#
# COMPACT_ATOMS: atom_id res chain seq x y z
N ALA A 1 -11.66 -10.51 7.36
CA ALA A 1 -12.62 -11.61 7.13
C ALA A 1 -11.99 -12.93 7.58
N PRO A 2 -12.75 -14.04 7.75
CA PRO A 2 -12.24 -15.22 8.47
C PRO A 2 -11.28 -16.10 7.63
N SER A 3 -11.11 -15.84 6.33
CA SER A 3 -10.05 -16.47 5.52
C SER A 3 -9.78 -15.68 4.23
N LEU A 4 -8.59 -15.88 3.65
CA LEU A 4 -8.20 -15.28 2.36
C LEU A 4 -9.14 -15.68 1.21
N ALA A 5 -9.72 -16.89 1.28
CA ALA A 5 -10.73 -17.34 0.32
C ALA A 5 -12.04 -16.55 0.44
N ALA A 6 -12.47 -16.22 1.66
CA ALA A 6 -13.65 -15.38 1.89
C ALA A 6 -13.41 -13.95 1.39
N ASP A 7 -12.21 -13.39 1.58
CA ASP A 7 -11.87 -12.07 1.03
C ASP A 7 -11.95 -12.04 -0.50
N VAL A 8 -11.45 -13.09 -1.17
CA VAL A 8 -11.54 -13.22 -2.63
C VAL A 8 -12.99 -13.39 -3.11
N ALA A 9 -13.81 -14.19 -2.41
CA ALA A 9 -15.23 -14.34 -2.74
C ALA A 9 -15.99 -13.00 -2.63
N ASN A 10 -15.65 -12.19 -1.62
CA ASN A 10 -16.24 -10.86 -1.47
C ASN A 10 -15.85 -9.91 -2.62
N LEU A 11 -14.64 -10.03 -3.18
CA LEU A 11 -14.26 -9.25 -4.36
C LEU A 11 -15.09 -9.63 -5.60
N ARG A 12 -15.33 -10.93 -5.80
CA ARG A 12 -16.19 -11.43 -6.87
C ARG A 12 -17.61 -10.89 -6.75
N TYR A 13 -18.18 -10.95 -5.55
CA TYR A 13 -19.49 -10.37 -5.28
C TYR A 13 -19.55 -8.88 -5.61
N LYS A 14 -18.54 -8.09 -5.22
CA LYS A 14 -18.47 -6.66 -5.55
C LYS A 14 -18.42 -6.40 -7.05
N GLN A 15 -17.68 -7.22 -7.79
CA GLN A 15 -17.64 -7.14 -9.25
C GLN A 15 -19.00 -7.46 -9.88
N GLU A 16 -19.65 -8.54 -9.44
CA GLU A 16 -20.97 -8.95 -9.92
C GLU A 16 -22.07 -7.93 -9.56
N ALA A 17 -21.88 -7.18 -8.47
CA ALA A 17 -22.72 -6.06 -8.08
C ALA A 17 -22.46 -4.77 -8.89
N GLY A 18 -21.54 -4.78 -9.86
CA GLY A 18 -21.31 -3.66 -10.77
C GLY A 18 -20.21 -2.68 -10.35
N ALA A 19 -19.30 -3.06 -9.43
CA ALA A 19 -18.11 -2.27 -9.19
C ALA A 19 -17.27 -2.14 -10.48
N SER A 20 -16.68 -0.96 -10.70
CA SER A 20 -15.80 -0.70 -11.85
C SER A 20 -14.31 -0.78 -11.49
N HIS A 21 -13.97 -0.66 -10.22
CA HIS A 21 -12.60 -0.61 -9.72
C HIS A 21 -12.54 -1.13 -8.27
N LEU A 22 -11.43 -1.75 -7.91
CA LEU A 22 -11.18 -2.22 -6.55
C LEU A 22 -9.97 -1.50 -5.95
N LEU A 23 -10.06 -1.16 -4.67
CA LEU A 23 -8.97 -0.56 -3.90
C LEU A 23 -8.65 -1.47 -2.73
N THR A 24 -7.37 -1.84 -2.57
CA THR A 24 -6.94 -2.57 -1.38
C THR A 24 -6.90 -1.66 -0.16
N GLN A 25 -7.07 -2.25 1.02
CA GLN A 25 -6.66 -1.59 2.25
C GLN A 25 -5.13 -1.40 2.26
N LEU A 26 -4.65 -0.47 3.09
CA LEU A 26 -3.22 -0.24 3.31
C LEU A 26 -2.45 -1.53 3.64
N PHE A 27 -1.24 -1.64 3.12
CA PHE A 27 -0.30 -2.73 3.41
C PHE A 27 1.15 -2.24 3.31
N PHE A 28 2.06 -2.96 3.97
CA PHE A 28 3.49 -2.62 4.01
C PHE A 28 4.38 -3.66 3.32
N ASP A 29 3.78 -4.76 2.87
CA ASP A 29 4.44 -5.91 2.26
C ASP A 29 3.85 -6.17 0.87
N ASN A 30 4.60 -5.84 -0.18
CA ASN A 30 4.18 -6.05 -1.56
C ASN A 30 3.95 -7.53 -1.88
N GLY A 31 4.67 -8.45 -1.24
CA GLY A 31 4.46 -9.88 -1.39
C GLY A 31 3.05 -10.32 -0.98
N LYS A 32 2.47 -9.69 0.05
CA LYS A 32 1.08 -9.93 0.45
C LYS A 32 0.10 -9.42 -0.60
N PHE A 33 0.37 -8.26 -1.20
CA PHE A 33 -0.44 -7.72 -2.29
C PHE A 33 -0.41 -8.64 -3.52
N TYR A 34 0.76 -9.07 -3.99
CA TYR A 34 0.85 -9.95 -5.16
C TYR A 34 0.19 -11.31 -4.93
N ARG A 35 0.34 -11.89 -3.73
CA ARG A 35 -0.38 -13.12 -3.36
C ARG A 35 -1.88 -12.94 -3.39
N PHE A 36 -2.39 -11.84 -2.82
CA PHE A 36 -3.80 -11.50 -2.83
C PHE A 36 -4.31 -11.30 -4.27
N LEU A 37 -3.61 -10.52 -5.08
CA LEU A 37 -3.95 -10.28 -6.47
C LEU A 37 -3.98 -11.58 -7.27
N ASN A 38 -2.97 -12.43 -7.13
CA ASN A 38 -2.92 -13.72 -7.83
C ASN A 38 -4.12 -14.61 -7.49
N LEU A 39 -4.52 -14.67 -6.21
CA LEU A 39 -5.69 -15.43 -5.78
C LEU A 39 -6.99 -14.84 -6.31
N ALA A 40 -7.13 -13.51 -6.28
CA ALA A 40 -8.28 -12.82 -6.86
C ALA A 40 -8.41 -13.10 -8.36
N ARG A 41 -7.30 -13.04 -9.11
CA ARG A 41 -7.26 -13.37 -10.54
C ARG A 41 -7.61 -14.83 -10.80
N ARG A 42 -7.08 -15.78 -10.02
CA ARG A 42 -7.44 -17.22 -10.12
C ARG A 42 -8.91 -17.48 -9.84
N ALA A 43 -9.55 -16.67 -9.01
CA ALA A 43 -10.99 -16.75 -8.75
C ALA A 43 -11.85 -16.00 -9.78
N GLY A 44 -11.26 -15.45 -10.84
CA GLY A 44 -11.95 -14.78 -11.93
C GLY A 44 -12.34 -13.32 -11.63
N VAL A 45 -11.71 -12.65 -10.66
CA VAL A 45 -11.82 -11.19 -10.54
C VAL A 45 -11.07 -10.57 -11.71
N THR A 46 -11.74 -9.77 -12.52
CA THR A 46 -11.19 -9.12 -13.72
C THR A 46 -11.13 -7.59 -13.60
N LEU A 47 -11.78 -7.01 -12.58
CA LEU A 47 -11.68 -5.58 -12.32
C LEU A 47 -10.23 -5.16 -12.01
N PRO A 48 -9.82 -3.94 -12.40
CA PRO A 48 -8.55 -3.37 -11.98
C PRO A 48 -8.49 -3.25 -10.45
N VAL A 49 -7.33 -3.58 -9.87
CA VAL A 49 -7.10 -3.52 -8.42
C VAL A 49 -5.96 -2.55 -8.12
N SER A 50 -6.30 -1.40 -7.49
CA SER A 50 -5.28 -0.46 -7.03
C SER A 50 -4.70 -0.83 -5.68
N ALA A 51 -3.38 -0.70 -5.57
CA ALA A 51 -2.63 -0.85 -4.33
C ALA A 51 -2.75 0.41 -3.46
N GLY A 52 -3.29 0.26 -2.25
CA GLY A 52 -3.33 1.31 -1.23
C GLY A 52 -2.03 1.40 -0.44
N VAL A 53 -1.32 2.53 -0.53
CA VAL A 53 -0.03 2.77 0.17
C VAL A 53 -0.09 4.05 1.00
N MET A 54 0.51 4.02 2.19
CA MET A 54 0.58 5.16 3.11
C MET A 54 2.03 5.43 3.55
N PRO A 55 2.60 6.61 3.26
CA PRO A 55 3.88 7.02 3.81
C PRO A 55 3.77 7.27 5.32
N ILE A 56 4.71 6.73 6.11
CA ILE A 56 4.76 6.94 7.56
C ILE A 56 5.75 8.06 7.87
N VAL A 57 5.22 9.26 8.01
CA VAL A 57 5.98 10.51 8.13
C VAL A 57 5.89 11.15 9.51
N ARG A 58 5.04 10.62 10.40
CA ARG A 58 4.87 11.11 11.77
C ARG A 58 4.63 9.94 12.73
N ARG A 59 5.09 10.09 13.99
CA ARG A 59 4.99 9.04 15.01
C ARG A 59 3.56 8.54 15.26
N SER A 60 2.58 9.43 15.26
CA SER A 60 1.17 9.07 15.48
C SER A 60 0.61 8.11 14.43
N GLN A 61 1.19 8.06 13.23
CA GLN A 61 0.80 7.11 12.20
C GLN A 61 1.33 5.69 12.49
N ILE A 62 2.41 5.57 13.27
CA ILE A 62 3.02 4.29 13.64
C ILE A 62 2.08 3.50 14.54
N GLU A 63 1.59 4.12 15.62
CA GLU A 63 0.70 3.47 16.59
C GLU A 63 -0.59 2.99 15.90
N ARG A 64 -1.19 3.84 15.06
CA ARG A 64 -2.37 3.47 14.26
C ARG A 64 -2.07 2.32 13.30
N THR A 65 -0.89 2.33 12.67
CA THR A 65 -0.45 1.27 11.78
C THR A 65 -0.31 -0.06 12.52
N VAL A 66 0.34 -0.05 13.69
CA VAL A 66 0.51 -1.24 14.54
C VAL A 66 -0.86 -1.77 15.00
N ALA A 67 -1.76 -0.89 15.44
CA ALA A 67 -3.09 -1.29 15.90
C ALA A 67 -3.97 -1.88 14.79
N LEU A 68 -3.82 -1.41 13.55
CA LEU A 68 -4.55 -1.93 12.39
C LEU A 68 -3.88 -3.18 11.78
N SER A 69 -2.61 -3.42 12.08
CA SER A 69 -1.86 -4.55 11.53
C SER A 69 -2.09 -5.81 12.37
N SER A 70 -3.07 -6.62 11.97
CA SER A 70 -3.31 -7.95 12.55
C SER A 70 -2.21 -8.97 12.23
N ALA A 71 -1.31 -8.63 11.29
CA ALA A 71 -0.16 -9.43 10.90
C ALA A 71 1.14 -8.68 11.23
N SER A 72 2.24 -9.41 11.38
CA SER A 72 3.56 -8.82 11.60
C SER A 72 3.93 -7.80 10.52
N LEU A 73 4.53 -6.70 10.97
CA LEU A 73 5.10 -5.68 10.10
C LEU A 73 6.42 -6.19 9.48
N PRO A 74 6.74 -5.80 8.23
CA PRO A 74 8.00 -6.18 7.58
C PRO A 74 9.22 -5.71 8.38
N SER A 75 10.30 -6.50 8.34
CA SER A 75 11.51 -6.17 9.10
C SER A 75 12.18 -4.87 8.65
N ALA A 76 12.10 -4.54 7.36
CA ALA A 76 12.60 -3.27 6.84
C ALA A 76 11.82 -2.07 7.42
N PHE A 77 10.50 -2.21 7.52
CA PHE A 77 9.62 -1.19 8.07
C PHE A 77 9.87 -0.98 9.57
N THR A 78 9.98 -2.07 10.35
CA THR A 78 10.26 -1.96 11.79
C THR A 78 11.65 -1.38 12.05
N ARG A 79 12.66 -1.72 11.25
CA ARG A 79 14.00 -1.10 11.34
C ARG A 79 13.97 0.39 11.04
N MET A 80 13.24 0.82 10.01
CA MET A 80 13.08 2.23 9.66
C MET A 80 12.47 3.01 10.84
N ILE A 81 11.39 2.50 11.40
CA ILE A 81 10.72 3.10 12.57
C ILE A 81 11.68 3.16 13.76
N ALA A 82 12.31 2.03 14.13
CA ALA A 82 13.19 1.97 15.29
C ALA A 82 14.35 2.97 15.20
N ARG A 83 14.85 3.22 13.98
CA ARG A 83 15.95 4.13 13.74
C ARG A 83 15.56 5.61 13.80
N TRP A 84 14.36 5.96 13.32
CA TRP A 84 14.00 7.36 13.05
C TRP A 84 12.79 7.89 13.82
N GLN A 85 12.06 7.07 14.59
CA GLN A 85 10.82 7.48 15.27
C GLN A 85 10.92 8.72 16.17
N ASP A 86 12.11 9.00 16.71
CA ASP A 86 12.36 10.13 17.62
C ASP A 86 13.00 11.35 16.90
N ASP A 87 13.21 11.26 15.58
CA ASP A 87 13.66 12.36 14.71
C ASP A 87 12.60 12.62 13.63
N PRO A 88 11.71 13.62 13.81
CA PRO A 88 10.61 13.89 12.87
C PRO A 88 11.06 14.18 11.44
N GLU A 89 12.20 14.84 11.24
CA GLU A 89 12.69 15.18 9.90
C GLU A 89 13.20 13.91 9.18
N SER A 90 14.03 13.14 9.88
CA SER A 90 14.53 11.87 9.34
C SER A 90 13.41 10.85 9.14
N LEU A 91 12.43 10.76 10.04
CA LEU A 91 11.26 9.90 9.89
C LEU A 91 10.46 10.27 8.64
N ARG A 92 10.22 11.57 8.44
CA ARG A 92 9.50 12.06 7.26
C ARG A 92 10.22 11.66 5.98
N LYS A 93 11.53 11.89 5.90
CA LYS A 93 12.33 11.53 4.72
C LYS A 93 12.32 10.02 4.47
N ALA A 94 12.61 9.23 5.51
CA ALA A 94 12.65 7.78 5.41
C ALA A 94 11.29 7.16 5.07
N GLY A 95 10.20 7.72 5.61
CA GLY A 95 8.83 7.27 5.31
C GLY A 95 8.41 7.53 3.88
N ILE A 96 8.79 8.69 3.31
CA ILE A 96 8.59 8.99 1.88
C ILE A 96 9.40 8.03 1.03
N GLU A 97 10.69 7.85 1.32
CA GLU A 97 11.57 6.95 0.56
C GLU A 97 11.07 5.50 0.59
N TYR A 98 10.62 5.02 1.76
CA TYR A 98 10.02 3.69 1.88
C TYR A 98 8.79 3.54 1.00
N ALA A 99 7.87 4.51 1.03
CA ALA A 99 6.67 4.49 0.20
C ALA A 99 7.00 4.57 -1.30
N VAL A 100 7.96 5.40 -1.70
CA VAL A 100 8.44 5.48 -3.09
C VAL A 100 8.96 4.12 -3.54
N ASN A 101 9.87 3.51 -2.79
CA ASN A 101 10.41 2.19 -3.13
C ASN A 101 9.32 1.12 -3.22
N GLN A 102 8.35 1.16 -2.29
CA GLN A 102 7.20 0.27 -2.31
C GLN A 102 6.36 0.44 -3.59
N LEU A 103 6.10 1.68 -3.99
CA LEU A 103 5.32 2.00 -5.18
C LEU A 103 6.04 1.68 -6.48
N ARG A 104 7.35 1.93 -6.57
CA ARG A 104 8.15 1.58 -7.76
C ARG A 104 8.07 0.07 -8.03
N ASP A 105 8.27 -0.74 -6.99
CA ASP A 105 8.11 -2.20 -7.09
C ASP A 105 6.70 -2.60 -7.52
N LEU A 106 5.65 -1.97 -6.98
CA LEU A 106 4.25 -2.25 -7.35
C LEU A 106 3.94 -1.90 -8.81
N ILE A 107 4.44 -0.77 -9.30
CA ILE A 107 4.23 -0.30 -10.68
C ILE A 107 4.95 -1.26 -11.64
N GLU A 108 6.22 -1.55 -11.39
CA GLU A 108 7.02 -2.49 -12.21
C GLU A 108 6.48 -3.93 -12.11
N GLY A 109 5.91 -4.30 -10.97
CA GLY A 109 5.26 -5.58 -10.70
C GLY A 109 3.86 -5.73 -11.30
N GLY A 110 3.37 -4.73 -12.02
CA GLY A 110 2.11 -4.80 -12.78
C GLY A 110 0.85 -4.58 -11.93
N ALA A 111 0.92 -3.80 -10.85
CA ALA A 111 -0.29 -3.31 -10.21
C ALA A 111 -1.12 -2.48 -11.19
N ASP A 112 -2.44 -2.70 -11.25
CA ASP A 112 -3.32 -2.00 -12.20
C ASP A 112 -3.46 -0.48 -11.88
N GLY A 113 -3.06 -0.08 -10.67
CA GLY A 113 -2.97 1.32 -10.28
C GLY A 113 -2.53 1.49 -8.83
N ILE A 114 -2.33 2.74 -8.44
CA ILE A 114 -1.89 3.12 -7.09
C ILE A 114 -2.91 4.06 -6.46
N HIS A 115 -3.12 3.90 -5.16
CA HIS A 115 -3.87 4.84 -4.33
C HIS A 115 -3.01 5.27 -3.14
N LEU A 116 -2.66 6.55 -3.10
CA LEU A 116 -1.83 7.11 -2.04
C LEU A 116 -2.70 7.71 -0.92
N TYR A 117 -2.57 7.18 0.28
CA TYR A 117 -3.16 7.79 1.48
C TYR A 117 -2.29 8.96 1.96
N ALA A 118 -2.55 10.15 1.41
CA ALA A 118 -1.78 11.38 1.69
C ALA A 118 -2.02 11.99 3.09
N MET A 119 -3.08 11.58 3.80
CA MET A 119 -3.38 12.04 5.17
C MET A 119 -3.44 13.59 5.32
N ASN A 120 -4.06 14.27 4.35
CA ASN A 120 -4.15 15.73 4.26
C ASN A 120 -2.79 16.46 4.18
N ASP A 121 -1.74 15.79 3.72
CA ASP A 121 -0.40 16.36 3.53
C ASP A 121 -0.02 16.37 2.04
N ALA A 122 -0.32 17.48 1.36
CA ALA A 122 -0.06 17.63 -0.07
C ALA A 122 1.45 17.61 -0.42
N ALA A 123 2.30 18.07 0.50
CA ALA A 123 3.75 18.07 0.28
C ALA A 123 4.31 16.64 0.30
N VAL A 124 3.79 15.78 1.17
CA VAL A 124 4.12 14.36 1.17
C VAL A 124 3.61 13.68 -0.10
N ALA A 125 2.38 13.99 -0.54
CA ALA A 125 1.84 13.44 -1.78
C ALA A 125 2.69 13.82 -3.01
N ALA A 126 3.07 15.10 -3.12
CA ALA A 126 3.93 15.58 -4.20
C ALA A 126 5.30 14.90 -4.18
N ALA A 127 5.95 14.81 -3.01
CA ALA A 127 7.27 14.17 -2.91
C ALA A 127 7.24 12.68 -3.29
N VAL A 128 6.17 11.96 -2.94
CA VAL A 128 6.00 10.56 -3.35
C VAL A 128 5.75 10.45 -4.85
N TYR A 129 4.89 11.32 -5.40
CA TYR A 129 4.62 11.36 -6.84
C TYR A 129 5.89 11.64 -7.65
N ASP A 130 6.67 12.66 -7.26
CA ASP A 130 7.94 12.98 -7.90
C ASP A 130 8.92 11.79 -7.90
N GLY A 131 8.89 11.00 -6.83
CA GLY A 131 9.71 9.80 -6.68
C GLY A 131 9.30 8.61 -7.56
N VAL A 132 8.14 8.64 -8.21
CA VAL A 132 7.67 7.57 -9.12
C VAL A 132 7.27 8.06 -10.51
N ARG A 133 7.30 9.38 -10.74
CA ARG A 133 6.82 10.02 -11.97
C ARG A 133 7.47 9.44 -13.22
N ASP A 134 8.75 9.10 -13.14
CA ASP A 134 9.51 8.52 -14.25
C ASP A 134 8.97 7.16 -14.72
N LEU A 135 8.24 6.44 -13.87
CA LEU A 135 7.58 5.18 -14.20
C LEU A 135 6.15 5.35 -14.74
N LEU A 136 5.58 6.55 -14.63
CA LEU A 136 4.20 6.85 -15.03
C LEU A 136 4.12 7.60 -16.37
N GLU A 137 5.19 8.28 -16.76
CA GLU A 137 5.25 9.14 -17.95
C GLU A 137 5.93 8.48 -19.17
N GLY A 138 6.09 7.15 -19.14
CA GLY A 138 6.63 6.34 -20.26
C GLY A 138 5.53 5.65 -21.06
#